data_AF-A0A947V459-F1
#
_entry.id   AF-A0A947V459-F1
#
_cell.length_a   1.000
_cell.length_b   1.000
_cell.length_c   1.000
_cell.angle_alpha   90.00
_cell.angle_beta   90.00
_cell.angle_gamma   90.00
#
_symmetry.space_group_name_H-M   'P 1'
#
loop_
_entity.id
_entity.type
_entity.pdbx_description
1 polymer ?
#
loop_
_entity_poly.entity_id
_entity_poly.type
_entity_poly.pdbx_seq_one_letter_code
_entity_poly.pdbx_strand_id
1 'polypeptide(L)'
;MKNEKGFTLIELIVIIVILGILAAVAVPKYQDLTQEAHKASSEGLLGAARGAAVLAFAKRLPTSATPVVVDAAALVAQMDTSGYTISTSGNQFTTTIGGQTYTYTVSPVEQATSPAGVVKSP
;
A
#
# COMPACT_ATOMS: atom_id res chain seq x y z
N MET A 1 35.26 -43.93 -24.35
CA MET A 1 33.83 -44.16 -24.04
C MET A 1 33.45 -43.15 -22.97
N LYS A 2 32.43 -42.32 -23.19
CA LYS A 2 32.02 -41.27 -22.25
C LYS A 2 31.06 -41.88 -21.24
N ASN A 3 31.40 -41.80 -19.96
CA ASN A 3 30.65 -42.41 -18.87
C ASN A 3 29.47 -41.51 -18.47
N GLU A 4 28.39 -41.57 -19.26
CA GLU A 4 27.13 -40.88 -18.98
C GLU A 4 26.54 -41.44 -17.65
N LYS A 5 26.82 -40.77 -16.53
CA LYS A 5 26.18 -41.08 -15.25
C LYS A 5 24.75 -40.57 -15.29
N GLY A 6 23.80 -41.44 -15.56
CA GLY A 6 22.37 -41.13 -15.43
C GLY A 6 22.01 -40.84 -13.97
N PHE A 7 21.05 -39.94 -13.78
CA PHE A 7 20.47 -39.60 -12.47
C PHE A 7 19.77 -40.83 -11.88
N THR A 8 19.93 -41.10 -10.57
CA THR A 8 19.27 -42.25 -9.94
C THR A 8 17.85 -41.89 -9.52
N LEU A 9 16.92 -42.86 -9.57
CA LEU A 9 15.53 -42.64 -9.13
C LEU A 9 15.46 -42.22 -7.66
N ILE A 10 16.35 -42.76 -6.82
CA ILE A 10 16.41 -42.39 -5.40
C ILE A 10 16.83 -40.93 -5.20
N GLU A 11 17.70 -40.41 -6.05
CA GLU A 11 18.15 -39.01 -6.01
C GLU A 11 16.99 -38.07 -6.30
N LEU A 12 16.19 -38.38 -7.33
CA LEU A 12 14.98 -37.61 -7.65
C LEU A 12 13.97 -37.63 -6.49
N ILE A 13 13.76 -38.79 -5.86
CA ILE A 13 12.83 -38.94 -4.74
C ILE A 13 13.27 -38.12 -3.52
N VAL A 14 14.56 -38.16 -3.16
CA VAL A 14 15.06 -37.37 -2.02
C VAL A 14 14.92 -35.88 -2.30
N ILE A 15 15.14 -35.42 -3.53
CA ILE A 15 15.02 -34.01 -3.91
C ILE A 15 13.57 -33.52 -3.77
N ILE A 16 12.59 -34.26 -4.27
CA ILE A 16 11.18 -33.85 -4.13
C ILE A 16 10.72 -33.85 -2.68
N VAL A 17 11.25 -34.75 -1.84
CA VAL A 17 10.95 -34.78 -0.40
C VAL A 17 11.51 -33.55 0.29
N ILE A 18 12.77 -33.19 0.02
CA ILE A 18 13.39 -31.98 0.58
C ILE A 18 12.65 -30.72 0.11
N LEU A 19 12.37 -30.61 -1.20
CA LEU A 19 11.59 -29.49 -1.75
C LEU A 19 10.18 -29.43 -1.16
N GLY A 20 9.54 -30.58 -0.89
CA GLY A 20 8.24 -30.65 -0.25
C GLY A 20 8.24 -30.08 1.17
N ILE A 21 9.24 -30.42 1.99
CA ILE A 21 9.39 -29.89 3.35
C ILE A 21 9.68 -28.38 3.30
N LEU A 22 10.59 -27.95 2.44
CA LEU A 22 10.91 -26.53 2.28
C LEU A 22 9.69 -25.73 1.83
N ALA A 23 8.91 -26.24 0.86
CA ALA A 23 7.70 -25.59 0.38
C ALA A 23 6.63 -25.49 1.48
N ALA A 24 6.44 -26.54 2.28
CA ALA A 24 5.46 -26.55 3.37
C ALA A 24 5.69 -25.44 4.40
N VAL A 25 6.95 -25.08 4.66
CA VAL A 25 7.30 -24.00 5.61
C VAL A 25 7.43 -22.64 4.92
N ALA A 26 7.96 -22.61 3.69
CA ALA A 26 8.24 -21.36 2.97
C ALA A 26 6.95 -20.66 2.49
N VAL A 27 5.96 -21.41 2.01
CA VAL A 27 4.71 -20.84 1.48
C VAL A 27 3.93 -20.03 2.52
N PRO A 28 3.59 -20.55 3.72
CA PRO A 28 2.85 -19.77 4.72
C PRO A 28 3.65 -18.53 5.16
N LYS A 29 4.95 -18.69 5.40
CA LYS A 29 5.83 -17.57 5.77
C LYS A 29 5.87 -16.48 4.70
N TYR A 30 5.90 -16.85 3.42
CA TYR A 30 5.88 -15.89 2.33
C TYR A 30 4.53 -15.14 2.24
N GLN A 31 3.42 -15.83 2.47
CA GLN A 31 2.10 -15.21 2.52
C GLN A 31 1.97 -14.21 3.67
N ASP A 32 2.51 -14.52 4.85
CA ASP A 32 2.50 -13.61 6.00
C ASP A 32 3.34 -12.36 5.71
N LEU A 33 4.56 -12.54 5.19
CA LEU A 33 5.46 -11.43 4.85
C LEU A 33 4.88 -10.51 3.78
N THR A 34 4.22 -11.08 2.76
CA THR A 34 3.59 -10.27 1.70
C THR A 34 2.37 -9.50 2.23
N GLN A 35 1.56 -10.10 3.10
CA GLN A 35 0.46 -9.39 3.76
C GLN A 35 0.95 -8.23 4.64
N GLU A 36 1.99 -8.45 5.43
CA GLU A 36 2.62 -7.40 6.24
C GLU A 36 3.18 -6.28 5.36
N ALA A 37 3.83 -6.62 4.25
CA ALA A 37 4.34 -5.64 3.29
C ALA A 37 3.20 -4.81 2.67
N HIS A 38 2.08 -5.43 2.28
CA HIS A 38 0.91 -4.72 1.75
C HIS A 38 0.29 -3.79 2.80
N LYS A 39 0.19 -4.25 4.06
CA LYS A 39 -0.32 -3.41 5.16
C LYS A 39 0.60 -2.22 5.40
N ALA A 40 1.92 -2.43 5.49
CA ALA A 40 2.90 -1.37 5.67
C ALA A 40 2.86 -0.34 4.52
N SER A 41 2.74 -0.81 3.28
CA SER A 41 2.57 0.05 2.10
C SER A 41 1.30 0.91 2.20
N SER A 42 0.17 0.32 2.60
CA SER A 42 -1.08 1.07 2.80
C SER A 42 -0.98 2.11 3.94
N GLU A 43 -0.21 1.83 4.98
CA GLU A 43 0.06 2.77 6.08
C GLU A 43 1.01 3.89 5.64
N GLY A 44 2.00 3.58 4.80
CA GLY A 44 2.86 4.58 4.16
C GLY A 44 2.05 5.58 3.33
N LEU A 45 1.08 5.10 2.54
CA LEU A 45 0.15 5.97 1.80
C LEU A 45 -0.72 6.84 2.71
N LEU A 46 -1.17 6.32 3.86
CA LEU A 46 -1.89 7.12 4.85
C LEU A 46 -1.01 8.26 5.39
N GLY A 47 0.26 7.96 5.68
CA GLY A 47 1.24 8.96 6.11
C GLY A 47 1.47 10.04 5.05
N ALA A 48 1.65 9.64 3.78
CA ALA A 48 1.79 10.56 2.66
C ALA A 48 0.55 11.46 2.50
N ALA A 49 -0.65 10.90 2.62
CA ALA A 49 -1.90 11.66 2.54
C ALA A 49 -2.06 12.67 3.67
N ARG A 50 -1.69 12.30 4.91
CA ARG A 50 -1.69 13.25 6.04
C ARG A 50 -0.66 14.37 5.84
N GLY A 51 0.53 14.04 5.35
CA GLY A 51 1.56 15.03 5.02
C GLY A 51 1.09 16.00 3.93
N ALA A 52 0.46 15.48 2.87
CA ALA A 52 -0.16 16.27 1.83
C ALA A 52 -1.25 17.21 2.37
N ALA A 53 -2.03 16.77 3.36
CA ALA A 53 -3.08 17.59 3.96
C ALA A 53 -2.49 18.76 4.77
N VAL A 54 -1.44 18.49 5.55
CA VAL A 54 -0.70 19.53 6.28
C VAL A 54 -0.06 20.53 5.31
N LEU A 55 0.52 20.05 4.21
CA LEU A 55 1.11 20.92 3.19
C LEU A 55 0.05 21.78 2.48
N ALA A 56 -1.09 21.20 2.13
CA ALA A 56 -2.21 21.92 1.53
C ALA A 56 -2.75 23.01 2.46
N PHE A 57 -2.89 22.71 3.75
CA PHE A 57 -3.26 23.67 4.77
C PHE A 57 -2.22 24.79 4.91
N ALA A 58 -0.93 24.45 4.98
CA ALA A 58 0.15 25.43 5.11
C ALA A 58 0.19 26.43 3.94
N LYS A 59 -0.13 25.98 2.72
CA LYS A 59 -0.24 26.85 1.53
C LYS A 59 -1.40 27.85 1.63
N ARG A 60 -2.41 27.58 2.45
CA ARG A 60 -3.64 28.39 2.59
C ARG A 60 -3.66 29.31 3.80
N LEU A 61 -2.82 29.05 4.81
CA LEU A 61 -2.62 29.94 5.97
C LEU A 61 -2.43 31.44 5.61
N PRO A 62 -1.76 31.82 4.51
CA PRO A 62 -1.62 33.23 4.13
C PRO A 62 -2.88 33.86 3.53
N THR A 63 -3.87 33.07 3.11
CA THR A 63 -4.91 33.50 2.16
C THR A 63 -6.34 33.15 2.57
N SER A 64 -6.55 32.27 3.55
CA SER A 64 -7.89 31.77 3.89
C SER A 64 -8.14 31.81 5.39
N ALA A 65 -9.04 32.71 5.82
CA ALA A 65 -9.59 32.74 7.19
C ALA A 65 -10.90 31.93 7.31
N THR A 66 -11.30 31.23 6.25
CA THR A 66 -12.56 30.50 6.15
C THR A 66 -12.32 29.00 5.92
N PRO A 67 -13.20 28.12 6.41
CA PRO A 67 -13.12 26.69 6.12
C PRO A 67 -13.16 26.42 4.61
N VAL A 68 -12.34 25.46 4.15
CA VAL A 68 -12.22 25.10 2.73
C VAL A 68 -12.59 23.63 2.54
N VAL A 69 -13.38 23.35 1.51
CA VAL A 69 -13.66 21.97 1.09
C VAL A 69 -12.40 21.38 0.48
N VAL A 70 -11.98 20.22 1.00
CA VAL A 70 -10.83 19.47 0.49
C VAL A 70 -11.32 18.25 -0.24
N ASP A 71 -11.10 18.23 -1.55
CA ASP A 71 -11.40 17.08 -2.39
C ASP A 71 -10.22 16.10 -2.39
N ALA A 72 -10.50 14.79 -2.49
CA ALA A 72 -9.44 13.79 -2.46
C ALA A 72 -8.51 13.90 -3.67
N ALA A 73 -9.01 14.36 -4.83
CA ALA A 73 -8.17 14.59 -6.01
C ALA A 73 -7.11 15.68 -5.78
N ALA A 74 -7.48 16.76 -5.09
CA ALA A 74 -6.55 17.84 -4.76
C ALA A 74 -5.45 17.38 -3.78
N LEU A 75 -5.81 16.47 -2.86
CA LEU A 75 -4.87 15.89 -1.91
C LEU A 75 -3.91 14.90 -2.58
N VAL A 76 -4.45 13.99 -3.40
CA VAL A 76 -3.67 12.99 -4.14
C VAL A 76 -2.65 13.65 -5.06
N ALA A 77 -2.98 14.81 -5.66
CA ALA A 77 -2.06 15.60 -6.47
C ALA A 77 -0.84 16.15 -5.70
N GLN A 78 -0.85 16.15 -4.36
CA GLN A 78 0.27 16.55 -3.52
C GLN A 78 1.07 15.36 -2.98
N MET A 79 0.65 14.13 -3.25
CA MET A 79 1.34 12.91 -2.82
C MET A 79 2.24 12.37 -3.95
N ASP A 80 3.28 11.62 -3.60
CA ASP A 80 3.91 10.71 -4.56
C ASP A 80 3.04 9.46 -4.73
N THR A 81 2.51 9.28 -5.94
CA THR A 81 1.63 8.14 -6.28
C THR A 81 2.37 7.07 -7.08
N SER A 82 3.69 7.18 -7.22
CA SER A 82 4.49 6.23 -7.99
C SER A 82 4.29 4.80 -7.47
N GLY A 83 3.97 3.88 -8.38
CA GLY A 83 3.71 2.47 -8.04
C GLY A 83 2.30 2.16 -7.55
N TYR A 84 1.39 3.14 -7.43
CA TYR A 84 0.01 2.93 -7.02
C TYR A 84 -0.99 3.39 -8.08
N THR A 85 -2.03 2.59 -8.31
CA THR A 85 -3.20 3.03 -9.09
C THR A 85 -4.21 3.63 -8.12
N ILE A 86 -4.35 4.95 -8.14
CA ILE A 86 -5.25 5.67 -7.24
C ILE A 86 -6.49 6.12 -7.99
N SER A 87 -7.67 5.78 -7.46
CA SER A 87 -8.96 6.32 -7.94
C SER A 87 -9.53 7.27 -6.90
N THR A 88 -10.02 8.43 -7.33
CA THR A 88 -10.59 9.46 -6.45
C THR A 88 -12.08 9.63 -6.73
N SER A 89 -12.86 9.83 -5.67
CA SER A 89 -14.31 10.09 -5.76
C SER A 89 -14.73 10.95 -4.57
N GLY A 90 -14.98 12.23 -4.82
CA GLY A 90 -15.27 13.21 -3.77
C GLY A 90 -14.19 13.20 -2.69
N ASN A 91 -14.59 13.12 -1.42
CA ASN A 91 -13.66 13.12 -0.31
C ASN A 91 -12.92 11.79 -0.09
N GLN A 92 -13.00 10.83 -1.02
CA GLN A 92 -12.32 9.54 -0.88
C GLN A 92 -11.32 9.29 -2.01
N PHE A 93 -10.22 8.63 -1.66
CA PHE A 93 -9.36 7.99 -2.64
C PHE A 93 -9.16 6.51 -2.29
N THR A 94 -8.98 5.68 -3.30
CA THR A 94 -8.87 4.23 -3.17
C THR A 94 -7.64 3.74 -3.92
N THR A 95 -7.03 2.67 -3.43
CA THR A 95 -5.91 1.99 -4.08
C THR A 95 -6.01 0.49 -3.83
N THR A 96 -5.56 -0.32 -4.78
CA THR A 96 -5.52 -1.78 -4.62
C THR A 96 -4.09 -2.23 -4.39
N ILE A 97 -3.83 -2.89 -3.25
CA ILE A 97 -2.51 -3.41 -2.89
C ILE A 97 -2.69 -4.88 -2.50
N GLY A 98 -2.01 -5.78 -3.21
CA GLY A 98 -2.07 -7.21 -2.91
C GLY A 98 -3.45 -7.85 -3.11
N GLY A 99 -4.26 -7.31 -4.02
CA GLY A 99 -5.64 -7.75 -4.27
C GLY A 99 -6.68 -7.17 -3.31
N GLN A 100 -6.26 -6.45 -2.26
CA GLN A 100 -7.15 -5.78 -1.33
C GLN A 100 -7.29 -4.29 -1.68
N THR A 101 -8.51 -3.78 -1.68
CA THR A 101 -8.79 -2.36 -1.92
C THR A 101 -8.78 -1.61 -0.59
N TYR A 102 -7.91 -0.62 -0.45
CA TYR A 102 -7.89 0.29 0.69
C TYR A 102 -8.59 1.59 0.35
N THR A 103 -9.48 2.04 1.23
CA THR A 103 -10.21 3.30 1.07
C THR A 103 -9.71 4.32 2.07
N TYR A 104 -9.40 5.52 1.60
CA TYR A 104 -8.94 6.63 2.41
C TYR A 104 -9.96 7.75 2.32
N THR A 105 -10.51 8.13 3.46
CA THR A 105 -11.48 9.23 3.56
C THR A 105 -10.79 10.47 4.10
N VAL A 106 -10.88 11.55 3.34
CA VAL A 106 -10.44 12.89 3.72
C VAL A 106 -11.60 13.58 4.44
N SER A 107 -11.31 14.28 5.54
CA SER A 107 -12.30 15.13 6.20
C SER A 107 -12.82 16.15 5.18
N PRO A 108 -14.14 16.23 4.96
CA PRO A 108 -14.71 17.01 3.86
C PRO A 108 -14.48 18.52 3.98
N VAL A 109 -14.13 19.00 5.19
CA VAL A 109 -13.83 20.40 5.46
C VAL A 109 -12.52 20.49 6.24
N GLU A 110 -11.59 21.27 5.71
CA GLU A 110 -10.42 21.79 6.42
C GLU A 110 -10.84 23.04 7.20
N GLN A 111 -10.61 23.06 8.50
CA GLN A 111 -10.98 24.18 9.37
C GLN A 111 -9.93 25.29 9.23
N ALA A 112 -10.32 26.54 9.45
CA ALA A 112 -9.41 27.69 9.34
C ALA A 112 -8.16 27.59 10.26
N THR A 113 -8.22 26.74 11.29
CA THR A 113 -7.16 26.55 12.29
C THR A 113 -6.58 25.13 12.32
N SER A 114 -7.07 24.19 11.49
CA SER A 114 -6.63 22.80 11.53
C SER A 114 -6.70 22.12 10.14
N PRO A 115 -5.65 21.37 9.73
CA PRO A 115 -5.65 20.59 8.49
C PRO A 115 -6.78 19.58 8.38
N ALA A 116 -7.14 19.19 7.14
CA ALA A 116 -8.05 18.06 6.90
C ALA A 116 -7.46 16.74 7.43
N GLY A 117 -8.28 15.97 8.15
CA GLY A 117 -7.92 14.63 8.59
C GLY A 117 -7.96 13.62 7.43
N VAL A 118 -7.15 12.56 7.52
CA VAL A 118 -7.25 11.41 6.62
C VAL A 118 -7.30 10.13 7.45
N VAL A 119 -8.31 9.30 7.18
CA VAL A 119 -8.53 8.00 7.83
C VAL A 119 -8.58 6.89 6.78
N LYS A 120 -7.97 5.75 7.09
CA LYS A 120 -7.98 4.55 6.25
C LYS A 120 -9.04 3.58 6.76
N SER A 121 -9.87 3.08 5.85
CA SER A 121 -10.75 1.95 6.05
C SER A 121 -10.25 0.76 5.22
N PRO A 122 -10.32 -0.47 5.75
CA PRO A 122 -10.05 -1.68 4.98
C PRO A 122 -11.11 -1.92 3.89
#